data_AF-A0A8R1DL61-F1
#
_entry.id   AF-A0A8R1DL61-F1
#
_cell.length_a   1.000
_cell.length_b   1.000
_cell.length_c   1.000
_cell.angle_alpha   90.00
_cell.angle_beta   90.00
_cell.angle_gamma   90.00
#
_symmetry.space_group_name_H-M   'P 1'
#
loop_
_entity.id
_entity.type
_entity.pdbx_description
1 polymer ?
#
loop_
_entity_poly.entity_id
_entity_poly.type
_entity_poly.pdbx_seq_one_letter_code
_entity_poly.pdbx_strand_id
1 'polypeptide(L)'
;MRLWGNYFRVVIVLISFLCLVSVCSNYIIINFTFICMKDDMEGAVDVNGTLKSIYDYTPTEKKYILWAVAFGTMVGTFPINVLYVQYGAKLPFFFAGVLSAVTTGLTPWAAASGSMWIFIALRFLQGVAYSADFAAIGIVISKWAPLKETAIFIATLTSFTSIASIITNGICDSSLGWKWSFYLHAAACLVVFGVWVLVYKDDPQLHKSVSGKELGRIQKNKSEAHIGHRDGKGKSKLVVPYRSIFLSPVVITVWLCAFTELSTLILIATYAPIYFRSVLGFDANILSFVFFTDKPAVWTESPDVGGVKYSKNSEKDGRRDEERGGDVKI
;
A
#
# COMPACT_ATOMS: atom_id res chain seq x y z
N MET A 1 36.35 0.41 12.67
CA MET A 1 35.55 -0.80 12.96
C MET A 1 34.25 -0.70 12.16
N ARG A 2 34.04 -1.54 11.14
CA ARG A 2 32.82 -1.49 10.31
C ARG A 2 31.71 -2.24 11.04
N LEU A 3 30.66 -1.52 11.47
CA LEU A 3 29.59 -2.04 12.34
C LEU A 3 28.79 -3.22 11.74
N TRP A 4 28.83 -3.40 10.41
CA TRP A 4 27.97 -4.35 9.67
C TRP A 4 28.71 -5.36 8.78
N GLY A 5 30.04 -5.42 8.87
CA GLY A 5 30.85 -6.45 8.20
C GLY A 5 30.68 -6.52 6.67
N ASN A 6 30.26 -7.67 6.16
CA ASN A 6 30.12 -7.99 4.72
C ASN A 6 28.64 -8.17 4.27
N TYR A 7 27.69 -7.65 5.04
CA TYR A 7 26.25 -7.88 4.86
C TYR A 7 25.44 -6.58 4.85
N PHE A 8 26.08 -5.43 4.65
CA PHE A 8 25.42 -4.13 4.63
C PHE A 8 24.31 -4.01 3.58
N ARG A 9 24.39 -4.74 2.45
CA ARG A 9 23.31 -4.81 1.46
C ARG A 9 21.98 -5.33 2.03
N VAL A 10 22.03 -6.20 3.04
CA VAL A 10 20.83 -6.72 3.72
C VAL A 10 20.13 -5.60 4.47
N VAL A 11 20.90 -4.73 5.13
CA VAL A 11 20.38 -3.53 5.80
C VAL A 11 19.68 -2.61 4.80
N ILE A 12 20.29 -2.40 3.64
CA ILE A 12 19.71 -1.57 2.58
C ILE A 12 18.39 -2.16 2.07
N VAL A 13 18.32 -3.48 1.84
CA VAL A 13 17.07 -4.13 1.44
C VAL A 13 16.00 -4.00 2.51
N LEU A 14 16.34 -4.24 3.79
CA LEU A 14 15.39 -4.14 4.88
C LEU A 14 14.86 -2.72 5.07
N ILE A 15 15.72 -1.70 5.03
CA ILE A 15 15.26 -0.30 5.13
C ILE A 15 14.44 0.08 3.90
N SER A 16 14.84 -0.34 2.70
CA SER A 16 14.05 -0.12 1.47
C SER A 16 12.67 -0.74 1.60
N PHE A 17 12.60 -1.99 2.08
CA PHE A 17 11.37 -2.71 2.34
C PHE A 17 10.46 -1.96 3.32
N LEU A 18 11.00 -1.51 4.45
CA LEU A 18 10.24 -0.73 5.44
C LEU A 18 9.71 0.59 4.85
N CYS A 19 10.50 1.27 4.00
CA CYS A 19 10.03 2.49 3.32
C CYS A 19 8.83 2.19 2.43
N LEU A 20 8.93 1.16 1.58
CA LEU A 20 7.85 0.72 0.69
C LEU A 20 6.60 0.33 1.49
N VAL A 21 6.76 -0.46 2.56
CA VAL A 21 5.66 -0.81 3.47
C VAL A 21 5.01 0.43 4.05
N SER A 22 5.78 1.42 4.51
CA SER A 22 5.23 2.64 5.13
C SER A 22 4.44 3.51 4.14
N VAL A 23 4.92 3.69 2.90
CA VAL A 23 4.21 4.48 1.87
C VAL A 23 2.93 3.75 1.44
N CYS A 24 3.02 2.44 1.24
CA CYS A 24 1.87 1.61 0.90
C CYS A 24 0.79 1.68 2.00
N SER A 25 1.21 1.48 3.24
CA SER A 25 0.35 1.50 4.41
C SER A 25 -0.38 2.85 4.58
N ASN A 26 0.33 3.96 4.38
CA ASN A 26 -0.23 5.31 4.40
C ASN A 26 -1.38 5.54 3.42
N TYR A 27 -1.32 4.97 2.21
CA TYR A 27 -2.41 5.18 1.24
C TYR A 27 -3.56 4.18 1.42
N ILE A 28 -3.31 2.94 1.84
CA ILE A 28 -4.36 1.92 2.01
C ILE A 28 -5.16 2.07 3.31
N ILE A 29 -4.64 2.80 4.31
CA ILE A 29 -5.31 3.00 5.61
C ILE A 29 -6.76 3.47 5.49
N ILE A 30 -7.06 4.34 4.53
CA ILE A 30 -8.42 4.86 4.35
C ILE A 30 -9.44 3.75 4.05
N ASN A 31 -9.00 2.66 3.40
CA ASN A 31 -9.87 1.55 3.00
C ASN A 31 -10.52 0.91 4.23
N PHE A 32 -9.75 0.82 5.32
CA PHE A 32 -10.19 0.24 6.59
C PHE A 32 -10.84 1.29 7.48
N THR A 33 -10.30 2.51 7.53
CA THR A 33 -10.85 3.54 8.41
C THR A 33 -12.22 4.04 7.96
N PHE A 34 -12.65 3.85 6.70
CA PHE A 34 -14.05 4.06 6.29
C PHE A 34 -15.06 3.30 7.16
N ILE A 35 -14.67 2.14 7.72
CA ILE A 35 -15.51 1.33 8.59
C ILE A 35 -15.58 1.97 9.98
N CYS A 36 -14.44 2.36 10.52
CA CYS A 36 -14.31 2.91 11.87
C CYS A 36 -14.84 4.35 11.99
N MET A 37 -14.64 5.20 10.96
CA MET A 37 -15.01 6.62 11.06
C MET A 37 -16.50 6.89 10.87
N LYS A 38 -17.25 6.00 10.22
CA LYS A 38 -18.72 6.18 10.03
C LYS A 38 -19.47 6.20 11.37
N ASP A 39 -18.92 5.53 12.39
CA ASP A 39 -19.52 5.38 13.72
C ASP A 39 -19.07 6.51 14.67
N ASP A 40 -18.16 7.38 14.22
CA ASP A 40 -17.72 8.56 14.96
C ASP A 40 -18.78 9.67 14.87
N MET A 41 -19.37 10.01 16.02
CA MET A 41 -20.44 11.01 16.14
C MET A 41 -19.93 12.42 16.46
N GLU A 42 -18.62 12.63 16.49
CA GLU A 42 -18.05 13.97 16.68
C GLU A 42 -18.47 14.90 15.53
N GLY A 43 -19.24 15.96 15.84
CA GLY A 43 -19.73 16.90 14.85
C GLY A 43 -20.90 16.37 13.99
N ALA A 44 -21.59 15.31 14.43
CA ALA A 44 -22.73 14.75 13.72
C ALA A 44 -23.87 15.77 13.51
N VAL A 45 -24.58 15.63 12.39
CA VAL A 45 -25.65 16.54 11.97
C VAL A 45 -26.98 15.79 11.98
N ASP A 46 -28.03 16.44 12.45
CA ASP A 46 -29.39 15.90 12.36
C ASP A 46 -29.93 16.04 10.93
N VAL A 47 -30.22 14.91 10.30
CA VAL A 47 -30.86 14.83 8.99
C VAL A 47 -32.19 14.12 9.17
N ASN A 48 -33.29 14.88 9.09
CA ASN A 48 -34.67 14.38 9.20
C ASN A 48 -34.95 13.59 10.49
N GLY A 49 -34.40 14.01 11.63
CA GLY A 49 -34.57 13.37 12.94
C GLY A 49 -33.62 12.20 13.19
N THR A 50 -32.67 11.95 12.28
CA THR A 50 -31.64 10.92 12.44
C THR A 50 -30.27 11.60 12.53
N LEU A 51 -29.57 11.37 13.65
CA LEU A 51 -28.21 11.86 13.83
C LEU A 51 -27.26 11.09 12.90
N LYS A 52 -26.64 11.80 11.95
CA LYS A 52 -25.74 11.22 10.96
C LYS A 52 -24.31 11.75 11.14
N SER A 53 -23.34 10.84 11.18
CA SER A 53 -21.92 11.20 11.18
C SER A 53 -21.54 11.96 9.91
N ILE A 54 -20.76 13.03 10.06
CA ILE A 54 -20.17 13.78 8.92
C ILE A 54 -19.13 12.95 8.16
N TYR A 55 -18.67 11.85 8.74
CA TYR A 55 -17.70 10.92 8.15
C TYR A 55 -18.38 9.72 7.47
N ASP A 56 -19.72 9.64 7.47
CA ASP A 56 -20.46 8.62 6.75
C ASP A 56 -20.59 8.94 5.26
N TYR A 57 -19.51 8.66 4.53
CA TYR A 57 -19.44 8.83 3.08
C TYR A 57 -20.28 7.79 2.32
N THR A 58 -21.00 8.27 1.32
CA THR A 58 -21.74 7.44 0.36
C THR A 58 -20.80 6.56 -0.47
N PRO A 59 -21.30 5.46 -1.06
CA PRO A 59 -20.49 4.61 -1.93
C PRO A 59 -19.82 5.36 -3.10
N THR A 60 -20.51 6.37 -3.65
CA THR A 60 -20.00 7.21 -4.72
C THR A 60 -18.84 8.10 -4.26
N GLU A 61 -18.94 8.70 -3.07
CA GLU A 61 -17.86 9.50 -2.50
C GLU A 61 -16.64 8.65 -2.17
N LYS A 62 -16.84 7.49 -1.52
CA LYS A 62 -15.79 6.50 -1.27
C LYS A 62 -15.06 6.14 -2.55
N LYS A 63 -15.79 5.89 -3.64
CA LYS A 63 -15.20 5.63 -4.96
C LYS A 63 -14.30 6.78 -5.40
N TYR A 64 -14.74 8.04 -5.36
CA TYR A 64 -13.90 9.16 -5.78
C TYR A 64 -12.62 9.30 -4.93
N ILE A 65 -12.72 9.13 -3.61
CA ILE A 65 -11.58 9.15 -2.68
C ILE A 65 -10.55 8.06 -3.01
N LEU A 66 -11.03 6.86 -3.37
CA LEU A 66 -10.16 5.74 -3.73
C LEU A 66 -9.51 5.92 -5.12
N TRP A 67 -10.29 6.35 -6.11
CA TRP A 67 -9.80 6.58 -7.48
C TRP A 67 -8.77 7.71 -7.57
N ALA A 68 -8.85 8.71 -6.68
CA ALA A 68 -7.89 9.81 -6.63
C ALA A 68 -6.44 9.32 -6.47
N VAL A 69 -6.20 8.26 -5.68
CA VAL A 69 -4.86 7.67 -5.52
C VAL A 69 -4.39 7.02 -6.81
N ALA A 70 -5.25 6.25 -7.47
CA ALA A 70 -4.89 5.58 -8.72
C ALA A 70 -4.50 6.61 -9.80
N PHE A 71 -5.31 7.68 -9.91
CA PHE A 71 -5.02 8.79 -10.82
C PHE A 71 -3.73 9.52 -10.46
N GLY A 72 -3.51 9.82 -9.17
CA GLY A 72 -2.27 10.42 -8.68
C GLY A 72 -1.03 9.57 -8.95
N THR A 73 -1.16 8.25 -8.81
CA THR A 73 -0.06 7.30 -9.10
C THR A 73 0.32 7.33 -10.57
N MET A 74 -0.68 7.34 -11.46
CA MET A 74 -0.46 7.43 -12.90
C MET A 74 0.25 8.74 -13.29
N VAL A 75 -0.23 9.88 -12.77
CA VAL A 75 0.38 11.19 -13.04
C VAL A 75 1.78 11.31 -12.43
N GLY A 76 1.96 10.82 -11.20
CA GLY A 76 3.23 10.89 -10.47
C GLY A 76 4.35 10.03 -11.06
N THR A 77 4.01 8.95 -11.77
CA THR A 77 4.98 7.99 -12.32
C THR A 77 6.03 8.69 -13.20
N PHE A 78 5.62 9.57 -14.12
CA PHE A 78 6.55 10.26 -15.03
C PHE A 78 7.53 11.21 -14.32
N PRO A 79 7.08 12.23 -13.56
CA PRO A 79 7.98 13.17 -12.90
C PRO A 79 8.89 12.49 -11.88
N ILE A 80 8.38 11.51 -11.12
CA ILE A 80 9.20 10.78 -10.14
C ILE A 80 10.30 9.97 -10.83
N ASN A 81 10.02 9.32 -11.95
CA ASN A 81 11.06 8.63 -12.72
C ASN A 81 12.12 9.59 -13.27
N VAL A 82 11.72 10.78 -13.73
CA VAL A 82 12.68 11.82 -14.14
C VAL A 82 13.57 12.23 -12.97
N LEU A 83 13.00 12.43 -11.78
CA LEU A 83 13.77 12.76 -10.57
C LEU A 83 14.73 11.64 -10.19
N TYR A 84 14.34 10.38 -10.28
CA TYR A 84 15.25 9.25 -10.07
C TYR A 84 16.39 9.20 -11.10
N VAL A 85 16.07 9.50 -12.36
CA VAL A 85 17.05 9.60 -13.44
C VAL A 85 17.96 10.83 -13.31
N GLN A 86 17.65 11.80 -12.46
CA GLN A 86 18.53 12.95 -12.24
C GLN A 86 19.31 12.83 -10.93
N TYR A 87 18.61 12.47 -9.84
CA TYR A 87 19.11 12.60 -8.48
C TYR A 87 19.37 11.26 -7.76
N GLY A 88 19.13 10.12 -8.42
CA GLY A 88 19.21 8.81 -7.77
C GLY A 88 17.98 8.53 -6.89
N ALA A 89 17.95 7.41 -6.17
CA ALA A 89 16.84 7.04 -5.30
C ALA A 89 16.82 7.77 -3.97
N LYS A 90 17.98 8.20 -3.44
CA LYS A 90 18.08 8.72 -2.07
C LYS A 90 17.11 9.87 -1.79
N LEU A 91 17.23 10.96 -2.53
CA LEU A 91 16.46 12.19 -2.28
C LEU A 91 15.02 12.11 -2.81
N PRO A 92 14.76 11.67 -4.05
CA PRO A 92 13.38 11.61 -4.55
C PRO A 92 12.50 10.66 -3.73
N PHE A 93 13.03 9.51 -3.29
CA PHE A 93 12.24 8.60 -2.46
C PHE A 93 11.99 9.19 -1.07
N PHE A 94 12.97 9.89 -0.48
CA PHE A 94 12.78 10.62 0.77
C PHE A 94 11.67 11.66 0.69
N PHE A 95 11.67 12.50 -0.36
CA PHE A 95 10.62 13.50 -0.53
C PHE A 95 9.24 12.89 -0.82
N ALA A 96 9.18 11.77 -1.55
CA ALA A 96 7.95 11.01 -1.72
C ALA A 96 7.43 10.48 -0.37
N GLY A 97 8.31 9.93 0.47
CA GLY A 97 7.97 9.50 1.83
C GLY A 97 7.44 10.62 2.71
N VAL A 98 8.11 11.78 2.72
CA VAL A 98 7.64 12.97 3.45
C VAL A 98 6.29 13.45 2.94
N LEU A 99 6.09 13.50 1.61
CA LEU A 99 4.80 13.85 1.01
C LEU A 99 3.69 12.88 1.45
N SER A 100 3.99 11.57 1.44
CA SER A 100 3.07 10.53 1.92
C SER A 100 2.72 10.72 3.40
N ALA A 101 3.71 10.96 4.27
CA ALA A 101 3.46 11.16 5.68
C ALA A 101 2.65 12.44 5.97
N VAL A 102 2.98 13.56 5.33
CA VAL A 102 2.28 14.84 5.51
C VAL A 102 0.82 14.72 5.08
N THR A 103 0.56 14.16 3.90
CA THR A 103 -0.80 13.99 3.39
C THR A 103 -1.61 13.01 4.24
N THR A 104 -0.98 11.95 4.76
CA THR A 104 -1.60 11.01 5.71
C THR A 104 -1.96 11.70 7.02
N GLY A 105 -1.04 12.46 7.62
CA GLY A 105 -1.28 13.21 8.86
C GLY A 105 -2.32 14.33 8.72
N LEU A 106 -2.47 14.91 7.53
CA LEU A 106 -3.50 15.91 7.24
C LEU A 106 -4.87 15.30 6.90
N THR A 107 -4.95 13.98 6.69
CA THR A 107 -6.21 13.32 6.29
C THR A 107 -7.32 13.46 7.35
N PRO A 108 -7.07 13.25 8.66
CA PRO A 108 -8.10 13.49 9.68
C PRO A 108 -8.63 14.93 9.70
N TRP A 109 -7.74 15.91 9.50
CA TRP A 109 -8.12 17.31 9.41
C TRP A 109 -8.97 17.60 8.16
N ALA A 110 -8.59 17.05 7.00
CA ALA A 110 -9.36 17.19 5.78
C ALA A 110 -10.76 16.55 5.90
N ALA A 111 -10.86 15.40 6.55
CA ALA A 111 -12.14 14.76 6.86
C ALA A 111 -13.01 15.67 7.74
N ALA A 112 -12.44 16.24 8.82
CA ALA A 112 -13.15 17.13 9.74
C ALA A 112 -13.57 18.47 9.11
N SER A 113 -12.87 18.93 8.07
CA SER A 113 -13.23 20.16 7.35
C SER A 113 -14.56 20.06 6.59
N GLY A 114 -15.08 18.84 6.37
CA GLY A 114 -16.25 18.59 5.53
C GLY A 114 -16.03 18.82 4.03
N SER A 115 -14.84 19.25 3.61
CA SER A 115 -14.53 19.51 2.20
C SER A 115 -14.01 18.28 1.48
N MET A 116 -14.88 17.69 0.66
CA MET A 116 -14.55 16.55 -0.20
C MET A 116 -13.37 16.84 -1.14
N TRP A 117 -13.24 18.08 -1.62
CA TRP A 117 -12.17 18.47 -2.56
C TRP A 117 -10.79 18.46 -1.91
N ILE A 118 -10.68 18.91 -0.66
CA ILE A 118 -9.42 18.85 0.09
C ILE A 118 -9.04 17.39 0.33
N PHE A 119 -10.01 16.56 0.71
CA PHE A 119 -9.80 15.12 0.88
C PHE A 119 -9.26 14.49 -0.42
N ILE A 120 -9.95 14.69 -1.53
CA ILE A 120 -9.52 14.18 -2.85
C ILE A 120 -8.12 14.67 -3.22
N ALA A 121 -7.79 15.95 -2.96
CA ALA A 121 -6.47 16.50 -3.24
C ALA A 121 -5.36 15.81 -2.43
N LEU A 122 -5.57 15.58 -1.12
CA LEU A 122 -4.60 14.85 -0.30
C LEU A 122 -4.41 13.40 -0.79
N ARG A 123 -5.51 12.74 -1.18
CA ARG A 123 -5.49 11.37 -1.73
C ARG A 123 -4.74 11.30 -3.06
N PHE A 124 -4.95 12.29 -3.93
CA PHE A 124 -4.19 12.43 -5.16
C PHE A 124 -2.68 12.54 -4.88
N LEU A 125 -2.30 13.38 -3.92
CA LEU A 125 -0.89 13.55 -3.53
C LEU A 125 -0.29 12.29 -2.89
N GLN A 126 -1.07 11.51 -2.13
CA GLN A 126 -0.64 10.18 -1.66
C GLN A 126 -0.38 9.23 -2.83
N GLY A 127 -1.19 9.27 -3.88
CA GLY A 127 -0.94 8.54 -5.12
C GLY A 127 0.36 8.97 -5.80
N VAL A 128 0.62 10.28 -5.89
CA VAL A 128 1.88 10.80 -6.43
C VAL A 128 3.08 10.27 -5.64
N ALA A 129 3.00 10.28 -4.30
CA ALA A 129 4.04 9.71 -3.45
C ALA A 129 4.22 8.19 -3.68
N TYR A 130 3.11 7.44 -3.75
CA TYR A 130 3.12 5.99 -3.95
C TYR A 130 3.74 5.57 -5.30
N SER A 131 3.64 6.41 -6.34
CA SER A 131 4.30 6.13 -7.63
C SER A 131 5.82 5.96 -7.54
N ALA A 132 6.44 6.43 -6.45
CA ALA A 132 7.86 6.33 -6.20
C ALA A 132 8.34 4.91 -5.81
N ASP A 133 7.45 4.08 -5.28
CA ASP A 133 7.79 2.77 -4.70
C ASP A 133 8.38 1.82 -5.74
N PHE A 134 7.66 1.55 -6.83
CA PHE A 134 8.10 0.56 -7.84
C PHE A 134 9.41 0.96 -8.53
N ALA A 135 9.63 2.25 -8.78
CA ALA A 135 10.88 2.72 -9.35
C ALA A 135 12.04 2.63 -8.34
N ALA A 136 11.80 2.89 -7.04
CA ALA A 136 12.79 2.68 -6.00
C ALA A 136 13.24 1.21 -5.93
N ILE A 137 12.31 0.26 -6.02
CA ILE A 137 12.62 -1.19 -6.06
C ILE A 137 13.65 -1.49 -7.15
N GLY A 138 13.39 -1.06 -8.39
CA GLY A 138 14.29 -1.28 -9.53
C GLY A 138 15.68 -0.66 -9.33
N ILE A 139 15.75 0.56 -8.79
CA ILE A 139 17.03 1.26 -8.56
C ILE A 139 17.83 0.57 -7.46
N VAL A 140 17.20 0.24 -6.33
CA VAL A 140 17.85 -0.47 -5.21
C VAL A 140 18.39 -1.81 -5.69
N ILE A 141 17.62 -2.58 -6.45
CA ILE A 141 18.08 -3.86 -7.01
C ILE A 141 19.29 -3.64 -7.93
N SER A 142 19.19 -2.71 -8.88
CA SER A 142 20.25 -2.48 -9.87
C SER A 142 21.58 -2.10 -9.22
N LYS A 143 21.56 -1.30 -8.14
CA LYS A 143 22.75 -0.80 -7.45
C LYS A 143 23.25 -1.75 -6.36
N TRP A 144 22.37 -2.26 -5.51
CA TRP A 144 22.73 -2.96 -4.28
C TRP A 144 22.63 -4.49 -4.35
N ALA A 145 21.86 -5.07 -5.28
CA ALA A 145 21.74 -6.51 -5.39
C ALA A 145 22.95 -7.12 -6.13
N PRO A 146 23.59 -8.18 -5.60
CA PRO A 146 24.43 -9.07 -6.39
C PRO A 146 23.59 -9.75 -7.47
N LEU A 147 24.14 -9.96 -8.68
CA LEU A 147 23.38 -10.55 -9.80
C LEU A 147 22.78 -11.94 -9.49
N LYS A 148 23.46 -12.73 -8.64
CA LYS A 148 22.96 -14.04 -8.20
C LYS A 148 21.82 -13.97 -7.19
N GLU A 149 21.66 -12.84 -6.50
CA GLU A 149 20.66 -12.62 -5.44
C GLU A 149 19.51 -11.71 -5.91
N THR A 150 19.51 -11.27 -7.18
CA THR A 150 18.50 -10.38 -7.77
C THR A 150 17.07 -10.87 -7.53
N ALA A 151 16.80 -12.15 -7.73
CA ALA A 151 15.47 -12.72 -7.53
C ALA A 151 14.99 -12.62 -6.07
N ILE A 152 15.89 -12.81 -5.11
CA ILE A 152 15.58 -12.70 -3.67
C ILE A 152 15.28 -11.24 -3.32
N PHE A 153 16.04 -10.29 -3.85
CA PHE A 153 15.78 -8.87 -3.66
C PHE A 153 14.43 -8.46 -4.26
N ILE A 154 14.11 -8.92 -5.47
CA ILE A 154 12.80 -8.69 -6.10
C ILE A 154 11.71 -9.23 -5.20
N ALA A 155 11.73 -10.52 -4.86
CA ALA A 155 10.68 -11.15 -4.05
C ALA A 155 10.51 -10.49 -2.68
N THR A 156 11.61 -10.10 -2.04
CA THR A 156 11.55 -9.39 -0.74
C THR A 156 10.88 -8.04 -0.91
N LEU A 157 11.36 -7.21 -1.84
CA LEU A 157 10.88 -5.85 -2.01
C LEU A 157 9.47 -5.78 -2.58
N THR A 158 9.02 -6.74 -3.39
CA THR A 158 7.65 -6.77 -3.93
C THR A 158 6.61 -7.34 -2.97
N SER A 159 7.02 -7.99 -1.88
CA SER A 159 6.08 -8.51 -0.86
C SER A 159 5.52 -7.42 0.10
N PHE A 160 5.95 -6.17 -0.07
CA PHE A 160 5.60 -5.05 0.82
C PHE A 160 4.09 -4.77 0.91
N THR A 161 3.32 -5.02 -0.15
CA THR A 161 1.87 -4.77 -0.19
C THR A 161 1.12 -5.65 0.81
N SER A 162 1.50 -6.93 0.91
CA SER A 162 0.91 -7.88 1.87
C SER A 162 1.22 -7.48 3.30
N ILE A 163 2.48 -7.13 3.60
CA ILE A 163 2.89 -6.70 4.94
C ILE A 163 2.26 -5.36 5.33
N ALA A 164 2.17 -4.41 4.40
CA ALA A 164 1.48 -3.14 4.63
C ALA A 164 0.00 -3.37 4.99
N SER A 165 -0.67 -4.28 4.28
CA SER A 165 -2.07 -4.63 4.57
C SER A 165 -2.22 -5.24 5.96
N ILE A 166 -1.36 -6.19 6.34
CA ILE A 166 -1.37 -6.81 7.68
C ILE A 166 -1.21 -5.76 8.79
N ILE A 167 -0.24 -4.85 8.65
CA ILE A 167 0.03 -3.81 9.66
C ILE A 167 -1.16 -2.86 9.78
N THR A 168 -1.82 -2.55 8.67
CA THR A 168 -2.91 -1.57 8.63
C THR A 168 -4.22 -2.16 9.17
N ASN A 169 -4.44 -3.47 9.00
CA ASN A 169 -5.64 -4.19 9.41
C ASN A 169 -5.62 -4.44 10.93
N GLY A 170 -6.04 -3.46 11.71
CA GLY A 170 -6.22 -3.65 13.16
C GLY A 170 -6.05 -2.39 14.01
N ILE A 171 -5.63 -1.27 13.42
CA ILE A 171 -5.26 -0.07 14.19
C ILE A 171 -6.47 0.87 14.43
N CYS A 172 -7.54 0.79 13.62
CA CYS A 172 -8.65 1.75 13.72
C CYS A 172 -9.70 1.44 14.79
N ASP A 173 -9.76 0.21 15.31
CA ASP A 173 -10.67 -0.20 16.40
C ASP A 173 -10.03 0.01 17.79
N SER A 174 -8.92 0.73 17.85
CA SER A 174 -8.27 1.06 19.12
C SER A 174 -9.07 2.12 19.89
N SER A 175 -8.95 2.11 21.22
CA SER A 175 -9.61 3.08 22.10
C SER A 175 -9.21 4.54 21.85
N LEU A 176 -8.16 4.78 21.07
CA LEU A 176 -7.71 6.10 20.66
C LEU A 176 -8.55 6.67 19.50
N GLY A 177 -9.29 5.83 18.77
CA GLY A 177 -10.10 6.24 17.63
C GLY A 177 -9.33 6.32 16.32
N TRP A 178 -10.06 6.38 15.21
CA TRP A 178 -9.54 6.23 13.85
C TRP A 178 -8.52 7.32 13.45
N LYS A 179 -8.65 8.54 14.00
CA LYS A 179 -7.74 9.66 13.69
C LYS A 179 -6.29 9.33 14.06
N TRP A 180 -6.08 8.64 15.19
CA TRP A 180 -4.76 8.23 15.64
C TRP A 180 -4.09 7.20 14.73
N SER A 181 -4.87 6.36 14.04
CA SER A 181 -4.31 5.44 13.05
C SER A 181 -3.54 6.22 11.97
N PHE A 182 -4.09 7.35 11.48
CA PHE A 182 -3.38 8.20 10.51
C PHE A 182 -2.11 8.82 11.08
N TYR A 183 -2.17 9.34 12.31
CA TYR A 183 -1.00 9.98 12.95
C TYR A 183 0.13 8.99 13.22
N LEU A 184 -0.19 7.77 13.67
CA LEU A 184 0.81 6.72 13.91
C LEU A 184 1.49 6.30 12.61
N HIS A 185 0.73 6.10 11.53
CA HIS A 185 1.27 5.76 10.22
C HIS A 185 2.14 6.88 9.65
N ALA A 186 1.70 8.14 9.75
CA ALA A 186 2.48 9.30 9.34
C ALA A 186 3.80 9.40 10.12
N ALA A 187 3.76 9.23 11.45
CA ALA A 187 4.96 9.26 12.30
C ALA A 187 5.93 8.12 11.98
N ALA A 188 5.42 6.88 11.84
CA ALA A 188 6.21 5.72 11.48
C ALA A 188 6.89 5.91 10.11
N CYS A 189 6.15 6.45 9.13
CA CYS A 189 6.69 6.79 7.82
C CYS A 189 7.84 7.81 7.92
N LEU A 190 7.66 8.91 8.67
CA LEU A 190 8.73 9.90 8.87
C LEU A 190 9.98 9.31 9.54
N VAL A 191 9.80 8.45 10.54
CA VAL A 191 10.93 7.77 11.21
C VAL A 191 11.68 6.88 10.23
N VAL A 192 10.97 6.05 9.48
CA VAL A 192 11.57 5.13 8.50
C VAL A 192 12.30 5.91 7.39
N PHE A 193 11.72 7.00 6.89
CA PHE A 193 12.37 7.84 5.89
C PHE A 193 13.52 8.68 6.46
N GLY A 194 13.48 9.03 7.74
CA GLY A 194 14.62 9.59 8.47
C GLY A 194 15.79 8.60 8.51
N VAL A 195 15.52 7.33 8.79
CA VAL A 195 16.53 6.27 8.72
C VAL A 195 17.04 6.09 7.28
N TRP A 196 16.15 6.09 6.29
CA TRP A 196 16.52 6.00 4.87
C TRP A 196 17.51 7.08 4.46
N VAL A 197 17.22 8.36 4.73
CA VAL A 197 18.10 9.45 4.28
C VAL A 197 19.45 9.43 5.00
N LEU A 198 19.53 8.90 6.21
CA LEU A 198 20.78 8.74 6.95
C LEU A 198 21.61 7.55 6.43
N VAL A 199 20.97 6.41 6.17
CA VAL A 199 21.65 5.14 5.87
C VAL A 199 21.85 4.92 4.37
N TYR A 200 20.86 5.22 3.54
CA TYR A 200 20.93 4.91 2.11
C TYR A 200 21.90 5.84 1.37
N LYS A 201 22.63 5.26 0.41
CA LYS A 201 23.44 5.96 -0.60
C LYS A 201 23.18 5.32 -1.96
N ASP A 202 23.13 6.14 -3.00
CA ASP A 202 22.86 5.65 -4.35
C ASP A 202 23.98 4.76 -4.90
N ASP A 203 25.23 5.04 -4.50
CA ASP A 203 26.39 4.24 -4.89
C ASP A 203 26.98 3.51 -3.66
N PRO A 204 27.06 2.16 -3.69
CA PRO A 204 27.72 1.39 -2.63
C PRO A 204 29.22 1.70 -2.48
N GLN A 205 29.89 2.21 -3.52
CA GLN A 205 31.31 2.60 -3.49
C GLN A 205 31.57 3.79 -2.55
N LEU A 206 30.61 4.71 -2.48
CA LEU A 206 30.68 5.90 -1.62
C LEU A 206 30.31 5.61 -0.17
N HIS A 207 29.89 4.38 0.14
CA HIS A 207 29.34 4.04 1.43
C HIS A 207 30.43 3.52 2.40
N LYS A 208 30.76 4.32 3.42
CA LYS A 208 31.84 4.02 4.40
C LYS A 208 31.69 2.66 5.10
N SER A 209 30.45 2.22 5.36
CA SER A 209 30.16 0.94 6.02
C SER A 209 30.29 -0.28 5.11
N VAL A 210 30.36 -0.10 3.78
CA VAL A 210 30.50 -1.21 2.83
C VAL A 210 31.96 -1.67 2.82
N SER A 211 32.17 -2.97 2.97
CA SER A 211 33.51 -3.55 2.92
C SER A 211 33.98 -3.77 1.48
N GLY A 212 35.30 -3.82 1.24
CA GLY A 212 35.82 -4.15 -0.10
C GLY A 212 35.39 -5.54 -0.58
N LYS A 213 35.27 -6.52 0.34
CA LYS A 213 34.75 -7.85 0.04
C LYS A 213 33.28 -7.81 -0.37
N GLU A 214 32.47 -7.02 0.34
CA GLU A 214 31.06 -6.85 0.02
C GLU A 214 30.85 -6.09 -1.30
N LEU A 215 31.59 -5.01 -1.50
CA LEU A 215 31.56 -4.24 -2.74
C LEU A 215 31.91 -5.14 -3.95
N GLY A 216 32.97 -5.94 -3.82
CA GLY A 216 33.34 -6.92 -4.84
C GLY A 216 32.24 -7.95 -5.11
N ARG A 217 31.48 -8.38 -4.08
CA ARG A 217 30.31 -9.27 -4.25
C ARG A 217 29.16 -8.58 -4.97
N ILE A 218 28.86 -7.33 -4.63
CA ILE A 218 27.79 -6.53 -5.25
C ILE A 218 28.09 -6.29 -6.73
N GLN A 219 29.34 -5.95 -7.06
CA GLN A 219 29.77 -5.59 -8.41
C GLN A 219 30.16 -6.78 -9.28
N LYS A 220 30.31 -7.98 -8.71
CA LYS A 220 30.71 -9.18 -9.45
C LYS A 220 29.80 -9.42 -10.67
N ASN A 221 30.41 -9.52 -11.84
CA ASN A 221 29.78 -9.75 -13.15
C ASN A 221 28.82 -8.63 -13.61
N LYS A 222 28.78 -7.47 -12.93
CA LYS A 222 28.02 -6.31 -13.41
C LYS A 222 28.80 -5.61 -14.53
N SER A 223 28.11 -5.11 -15.54
CA SER A 223 28.74 -4.30 -16.59
C SER A 223 29.16 -2.93 -16.06
N GLU A 224 30.08 -2.26 -16.76
CA GLU A 224 30.47 -0.87 -16.43
C GLU A 224 29.28 0.08 -16.40
N ALA A 225 28.26 -0.14 -17.25
CA ALA A 225 27.02 0.64 -17.21
C ALA A 225 26.25 0.50 -15.88
N HIS A 226 26.37 -0.64 -15.18
CA HIS A 226 25.76 -0.86 -13.86
C HIS A 226 26.61 -0.30 -12.70
N ILE A 227 27.94 -0.38 -12.85
CA ILE A 227 28.92 0.03 -11.83
C ILE A 227 29.23 1.53 -11.89
N GLY A 228 29.15 2.12 -13.09
CA GLY A 228 29.59 3.47 -13.40
C GLY A 228 29.01 4.53 -12.48
N HIS A 229 29.90 5.41 -12.03
CA HIS A 229 29.58 6.57 -11.23
C HIS A 229 28.81 7.58 -12.09
N ARG A 230 27.75 8.17 -11.54
CA ARG A 230 27.01 9.25 -12.19
C ARG A 230 27.77 10.58 -12.00
N ASP A 231 29.05 10.59 -12.34
CA ASP A 231 29.86 11.80 -12.24
C ASP A 231 29.40 12.76 -13.33
N GLY A 232 28.94 13.95 -12.90
CA GLY A 232 28.33 14.99 -13.74
C GLY A 232 29.22 15.58 -14.86
N LYS A 233 30.31 14.92 -15.26
CA LYS A 233 31.25 15.32 -16.31
C LYS A 233 31.35 14.34 -17.49
N GLY A 234 30.41 13.41 -17.63
CA GLY A 234 30.41 12.47 -18.75
C GLY A 234 28.99 12.13 -19.22
N LYS A 235 28.21 13.11 -19.65
CA LYS A 235 26.99 12.83 -20.43
C LYS A 235 27.43 12.31 -21.81
N SER A 236 27.87 11.05 -21.92
CA SER A 236 27.57 10.38 -23.18
C SER A 236 26.05 10.30 -23.21
N LYS A 237 25.43 11.10 -24.09
CA LYS A 237 24.02 10.90 -24.46
C LYS A 237 23.97 9.54 -25.14
N LEU A 238 24.02 8.46 -24.37
CA LEU A 238 23.53 7.17 -24.83
C LEU A 238 22.05 7.42 -25.11
N VAL A 239 21.74 7.62 -26.39
CA VAL A 239 20.38 7.81 -26.85
C VAL A 239 19.67 6.51 -26.51
N VAL A 240 18.85 6.54 -25.46
CA VAL A 240 18.06 5.37 -25.05
C VAL A 240 17.15 5.02 -26.22
N PRO A 241 17.27 3.81 -26.81
CA PRO A 241 16.51 3.45 -28.00
C PRO A 241 15.09 3.06 -27.59
N TYR A 242 14.29 4.05 -27.18
CA TYR A 242 12.94 3.83 -26.67
C TYR A 242 12.10 2.97 -27.62
N ARG A 243 12.10 3.29 -28.93
CA ARG A 243 11.36 2.51 -29.93
C ARG A 243 11.74 1.02 -29.91
N SER A 244 13.03 0.70 -29.87
CA SER A 244 13.49 -0.69 -29.85
C SER A 244 13.16 -1.40 -28.53
N ILE A 245 13.12 -0.67 -27.41
CA ILE A 245 12.70 -1.20 -26.11
C ILE A 245 11.20 -1.53 -26.14
N PHE A 246 10.36 -0.59 -26.59
CA PHE A 246 8.90 -0.78 -26.67
C PHE A 246 8.49 -1.89 -27.64
N LEU A 247 9.28 -2.13 -28.69
CA LEU A 247 9.04 -3.18 -29.68
C LEU A 247 9.73 -4.51 -29.35
N SER A 248 10.48 -4.58 -28.24
CA SER A 248 11.17 -5.81 -27.86
C SER A 248 10.15 -6.88 -27.43
N PRO A 249 10.18 -8.09 -28.02
CA PRO A 249 9.26 -9.18 -27.65
C PRO A 249 9.32 -9.53 -26.15
N VAL A 250 10.51 -9.44 -25.55
CA VAL A 250 10.71 -9.69 -24.11
C VAL A 250 9.98 -8.66 -23.27
N VAL A 251 10.12 -7.37 -23.59
CA VAL A 251 9.45 -6.27 -22.86
C VAL A 251 7.93 -6.38 -22.99
N ILE A 252 7.44 -6.61 -24.21
CA ILE A 252 6.00 -6.78 -24.47
C ILE A 252 5.44 -7.98 -23.69
N THR A 253 6.16 -9.10 -23.66
CA THR A 253 5.75 -10.30 -22.92
C THR A 253 5.67 -10.01 -21.42
N VAL A 254 6.69 -9.35 -20.84
CA VAL A 254 6.70 -8.98 -19.41
C VAL A 254 5.54 -8.04 -19.08
N TRP A 255 5.21 -7.10 -19.96
CA TRP A 255 4.07 -6.19 -19.74
C TRP A 255 2.72 -6.90 -19.84
N LEU A 256 2.56 -7.81 -20.80
CA LEU A 256 1.35 -8.64 -20.89
C LEU A 256 1.19 -9.54 -19.66
N CYS A 257 2.28 -10.15 -19.18
CA CYS A 257 2.26 -10.92 -17.93
C CYS A 257 1.86 -10.05 -16.75
N ALA A 258 2.49 -8.90 -16.55
CA ALA A 258 2.17 -7.98 -15.45
C ALA A 258 0.72 -7.47 -15.52
N PHE A 259 0.23 -7.13 -16.72
CA PHE A 259 -1.15 -6.73 -16.93
C PHE A 259 -2.13 -7.85 -16.58
N THR A 260 -1.85 -9.08 -17.02
CA THR A 260 -2.69 -10.26 -16.74
C THR A 260 -2.70 -10.58 -15.26
N GLU A 261 -1.54 -10.53 -14.60
CA GLU A 261 -1.40 -10.75 -13.15
C GLU A 261 -2.21 -9.71 -12.36
N LEU A 262 -1.98 -8.42 -12.59
CA LEU A 262 -2.67 -7.35 -11.88
C LEU A 262 -4.18 -7.37 -12.14
N SER A 263 -4.61 -7.61 -13.38
CA SER A 263 -6.03 -7.69 -13.73
C SER A 263 -6.69 -8.89 -13.05
N THR A 264 -6.03 -10.04 -13.02
CA THR A 264 -6.54 -11.26 -12.38
C THR A 264 -6.68 -11.06 -10.87
N LEU A 265 -5.67 -10.46 -10.23
CA LEU A 265 -5.72 -10.16 -8.79
C LEU A 265 -6.88 -9.22 -8.45
N ILE A 266 -7.07 -8.14 -9.22
CA ILE A 266 -8.19 -7.19 -9.02
C ILE A 266 -9.54 -7.86 -9.27
N LEU A 267 -9.66 -8.67 -10.32
CA LEU A 267 -10.90 -9.39 -10.65
C LEU A 267 -11.29 -10.36 -9.53
N ILE A 268 -10.35 -11.19 -9.08
CA ILE A 268 -10.59 -12.12 -7.97
C ILE A 268 -10.95 -11.35 -6.70
N ALA A 269 -10.19 -10.31 -6.34
CA ALA A 269 -10.46 -9.52 -5.14
C ALA A 269 -11.85 -8.84 -5.18
N THR A 270 -12.31 -8.41 -6.36
CA THR A 270 -13.60 -7.70 -6.52
C THR A 270 -14.78 -8.67 -6.54
N TYR A 271 -14.68 -9.75 -7.31
CA TYR A 271 -15.83 -10.62 -7.60
C TYR A 271 -15.88 -11.88 -6.76
N ALA A 272 -14.77 -12.37 -6.19
CA ALA A 272 -14.81 -13.51 -5.29
C ALA A 272 -15.77 -13.28 -4.12
N PRO A 273 -15.74 -12.12 -3.41
CA PRO A 273 -16.71 -11.85 -2.34
C PRO A 273 -18.17 -11.95 -2.77
N ILE A 274 -18.48 -11.40 -3.93
CA ILE A 274 -19.84 -11.37 -4.49
C ILE A 274 -20.27 -12.79 -4.85
N TYR A 275 -19.39 -13.56 -5.48
CA TYR A 275 -19.68 -14.94 -5.87
C TYR A 275 -19.93 -15.85 -4.66
N PHE A 276 -19.05 -15.80 -3.64
CA PHE A 276 -19.20 -16.60 -2.42
C PHE A 276 -20.50 -16.27 -1.68
N ARG A 277 -20.91 -15.00 -1.64
CA ARG A 277 -22.16 -14.58 -0.99
C ARG A 277 -23.41 -14.88 -1.84
N SER A 278 -23.43 -14.44 -3.09
CA SER A 278 -24.64 -14.42 -3.93
C SER A 278 -24.92 -15.73 -4.65
N VAL A 279 -23.90 -16.54 -4.94
CA VAL A 279 -24.06 -17.83 -5.65
C VAL A 279 -23.91 -19.00 -4.69
N LEU A 280 -22.89 -18.98 -3.83
CA LEU A 280 -22.60 -20.09 -2.92
C LEU A 280 -23.31 -19.99 -1.57
N GLY A 281 -23.91 -18.83 -1.24
CA GLY A 281 -24.67 -18.64 -0.01
C GLY A 281 -23.84 -18.59 1.27
N PHE A 282 -22.51 -18.40 1.18
CA PHE A 282 -21.66 -18.24 2.36
C PHE A 282 -21.82 -16.85 2.99
N ASP A 283 -21.91 -16.81 4.31
CA ASP A 283 -22.07 -15.56 5.06
C ASP A 283 -20.79 -14.71 5.01
N ALA A 284 -20.94 -13.38 5.00
CA ALA A 284 -19.87 -12.42 4.74
C ALA A 284 -18.71 -12.45 5.77
N ASN A 285 -18.85 -13.20 6.86
CA ASN A 285 -17.80 -13.39 7.86
C ASN A 285 -16.68 -14.33 7.41
N ILE A 286 -16.96 -15.31 6.53
CA ILE A 286 -15.89 -16.15 5.92
C ILE A 286 -15.02 -15.31 4.97
N LEU A 287 -15.58 -14.24 4.41
CA LEU A 287 -14.86 -13.28 3.57
C LEU A 287 -13.83 -12.44 4.34
N SER A 288 -14.01 -12.30 5.65
CA SER A 288 -13.02 -11.68 6.52
C SER A 288 -11.80 -12.58 6.76
N PHE A 289 -11.93 -13.89 6.52
CA PHE A 289 -10.82 -14.85 6.57
C PHE A 289 -9.84 -14.67 5.39
N VAL A 290 -10.32 -14.22 4.23
CA VAL A 290 -9.47 -13.93 3.06
C VAL A 290 -8.79 -12.55 3.17
N PHE A 291 -9.34 -11.63 3.97
CA PHE A 291 -8.85 -10.23 4.07
C PHE A 291 -8.45 -9.76 5.47
N PHE A 292 -8.05 -10.68 6.37
CA PHE A 292 -7.46 -10.38 7.68
C PHE A 292 -8.39 -9.61 8.64
N THR A 293 -9.37 -10.29 9.25
CA THR A 293 -9.83 -9.89 10.60
C THR A 293 -9.86 -11.07 11.56
N ASP A 294 -9.31 -10.84 12.75
CA ASP A 294 -9.09 -11.78 13.85
C ASP A 294 -10.34 -12.00 14.71
N LYS A 295 -11.47 -12.39 14.10
CA LYS A 295 -12.61 -12.91 14.87
C LYS A 295 -12.90 -14.34 14.43
N PRO A 296 -12.73 -15.35 15.31
CA PRO A 296 -13.01 -16.72 14.95
C PRO A 296 -14.51 -16.86 14.65
N ALA A 297 -14.83 -17.46 13.51
CA ALA A 297 -16.18 -17.92 13.24
C ALA A 297 -16.54 -18.99 14.28
N VAL A 298 -17.56 -18.74 15.09
CA VAL A 298 -18.13 -19.76 15.97
C VAL A 298 -19.14 -20.55 15.16
N TRP A 299 -18.87 -21.84 15.00
CA TRP A 299 -19.73 -22.78 14.29
C TRP A 299 -20.69 -23.42 15.30
N THR A 300 -22.00 -23.23 15.11
CA THR A 300 -23.02 -24.01 15.82
C THR A 300 -23.86 -24.74 14.78
N GLU A 301 -23.70 -26.06 14.69
CA GLU A 301 -24.58 -26.92 13.93
C GLU A 301 -25.93 -27.04 14.67
N SER A 302 -27.04 -26.75 13.98
CA SER A 302 -28.39 -27.08 14.46
C SER A 302 -28.82 -28.40 13.84
N PRO A 303 -29.32 -29.39 14.62
CA PRO A 303 -29.57 -30.74 14.10
C PRO A 303 -30.75 -30.87 13.11
N ASP A 304 -31.60 -29.85 13.01
CA ASP A 304 -32.98 -30.06 12.51
C ASP A 304 -33.27 -29.44 11.13
N VAL A 305 -32.34 -28.69 10.53
CA VAL A 305 -32.50 -28.15 9.19
C VAL A 305 -31.13 -28.06 8.55
N GLY A 306 -30.89 -28.76 7.45
CA GLY A 306 -29.61 -28.82 6.72
C GLY A 306 -29.20 -27.50 6.06
N GLY A 307 -29.17 -26.41 6.81
CA GLY A 307 -28.74 -25.08 6.39
C GLY A 307 -28.10 -24.34 7.57
N VAL A 308 -26.94 -23.74 7.32
CA VAL A 308 -26.18 -22.97 8.30
C VAL A 308 -26.89 -21.64 8.55
N LYS A 309 -27.33 -21.38 9.78
CA LYS A 309 -27.83 -20.05 10.20
C LYS A 309 -26.84 -19.40 11.17
N TYR A 310 -26.46 -18.16 10.86
CA TYR A 310 -25.69 -17.29 11.75
C TYR A 310 -26.61 -16.59 12.75
N SER A 311 -26.29 -16.66 14.05
CA SER A 311 -26.95 -15.86 15.08
C SER A 311 -26.08 -14.66 15.43
N LYS A 312 -26.63 -13.46 15.26
CA LYS A 312 -26.03 -12.22 15.76
C LYS A 312 -26.28 -12.21 17.27
N ASN A 313 -25.26 -12.04 18.10
CA ASN A 313 -25.42 -11.77 19.54
C ASN A 313 -26.40 -10.60 19.73
N SER A 314 -27.66 -10.89 20.03
CA SER A 314 -28.57 -9.94 20.64
C SER A 314 -28.46 -10.13 22.14
N GLU A 315 -27.54 -9.42 22.77
CA GLU A 315 -27.69 -9.17 24.20
C GLU A 315 -28.75 -8.07 24.38
N LYS A 316 -29.92 -8.54 24.82
CA LYS A 316 -30.96 -7.83 25.57
C LYS A 316 -31.62 -6.63 24.90
N ASP A 317 -32.71 -6.89 24.18
CA ASP A 317 -33.95 -6.16 24.48
C ASP A 317 -35.14 -7.13 24.39
N GLY A 318 -35.88 -7.21 25.49
CA GLY A 318 -37.01 -8.13 25.62
C GLY A 318 -38.27 -7.48 25.08
N ARG A 319 -38.57 -7.65 23.81
CA ARG A 319 -39.95 -7.51 23.27
C ARG A 319 -40.21 -8.56 22.20
N ARG A 320 -41.30 -9.30 22.42
CA ARG A 320 -41.92 -10.19 21.44
C ARG A 320 -42.40 -9.34 20.28
N ASP A 321 -42.07 -9.73 19.05
CA ASP A 321 -42.88 -9.36 17.90
C ASP A 321 -43.17 -10.62 17.08
N GLU A 322 -44.46 -10.77 16.82
CA GLU A 322 -45.15 -11.89 16.19
C GLU A 322 -44.77 -12.10 14.72
N GLU A 323 -44.94 -13.34 14.30
CA GLU A 323 -44.88 -13.84 12.93
C GLU A 323 -45.57 -12.93 11.91
N ARG A 324 -44.86 -12.60 10.82
CA ARG A 324 -45.48 -12.40 9.50
C ARG A 324 -44.62 -13.05 8.42
N GLY A 325 -45.09 -14.21 7.97
CA GLY A 325 -44.66 -14.83 6.73
C GLY A 325 -45.01 -13.96 5.53
N GLY A 326 -44.06 -13.85 4.61
CA GLY A 326 -44.25 -13.26 3.29
C GLY A 326 -43.46 -14.08 2.28
N ASP A 327 -44.15 -14.98 1.58
CA ASP A 327 -43.64 -15.71 0.43
C ASP A 327 -43.27 -14.71 -0.69
N VAL A 328 -42.08 -14.86 -1.27
CA VAL A 328 -41.76 -14.31 -2.59
C VAL A 328 -41.48 -15.48 -3.52
N LYS A 329 -42.40 -15.72 -4.45
CA LYS A 329 -42.23 -16.61 -5.59
C LYS A 329 -41.34 -15.93 -6.64
N ILE A 330 -40.33 -16.71 -7.06
CA ILE A 330 -39.40 -16.64 -8.21
C ILE A 330 -39.42 -15.35 -9.06
#